data_AF-L8H5Y8-F1
#
_entry.id   AF-L8H5Y8-F1
#
_cell.length_a   1.000
_cell.length_b   1.000
_cell.length_c   1.000
_cell.angle_alpha   90.00
_cell.angle_beta   90.00
_cell.angle_gamma   90.00
#
_symmetry.space_group_name_H-M   'P 1'
#
loop_
_entity.id
_entity.type
_entity.pdbx_description
1 polymer ?
#
loop_
_entity_poly.entity_id
_entity_poly.type
_entity_poly.pdbx_seq_one_letter_code
_entity_poly.pdbx_strand_id
1 'polypeptide(L)'
;MGKAKKTTKETTEKTAVSVETAPAASEAGGDVAHKKNTIPVAKGVPKSGRVWKSTNNKRSSSLLVGKAYNKTWEAKSQEREKLKVLKAKERALKEDTQQKKEQEKKEAAERRKRKEENLKKSTVVQKITDTRKLKKMKRSQFKLLEKR
;
A
#
# COMPACT_ATOMS: atom_id res chain seq x y z
N MET A 1 -2.00 31.14 -36.84
CA MET A 1 -0.62 31.56 -36.48
C MET A 1 -0.73 32.41 -35.22
N GLY A 2 -0.04 32.24 -34.10
CA GLY A 2 0.83 31.17 -33.60
C GLY A 2 0.62 31.05 -32.09
N LYS A 3 0.79 29.84 -31.55
CA LYS A 3 0.68 29.54 -30.13
C LYS A 3 1.99 29.93 -29.43
N ALA A 4 1.95 30.87 -28.49
CA ALA A 4 3.10 31.21 -27.66
C ALA A 4 3.30 30.13 -26.58
N LYS A 5 4.31 29.27 -26.77
CA LYS A 5 4.81 28.35 -25.75
C LYS A 5 5.69 29.13 -24.77
N LYS A 6 5.24 29.33 -23.53
CA LYS A 6 6.11 29.76 -22.43
C LYS A 6 6.74 28.53 -21.80
N THR A 7 8.04 28.39 -22.00
CA THR A 7 8.92 27.41 -21.37
C THR A 7 9.37 27.95 -20.00
N THR A 8 8.97 27.30 -18.91
CA THR A 8 9.57 27.52 -17.59
C THR A 8 10.67 26.50 -17.38
N LYS A 9 11.92 26.97 -17.33
CA LYS A 9 13.11 26.19 -17.02
C LYS A 9 13.09 25.81 -15.54
N GLU A 10 13.32 24.53 -15.27
CA GLU A 10 13.62 23.98 -13.95
C GLU A 10 15.01 24.47 -13.49
N THR A 11 15.07 25.05 -12.31
CA THR A 11 16.33 25.37 -11.62
C THR A 11 16.45 24.42 -10.44
N THR A 12 17.22 23.36 -10.62
CA THR A 12 17.67 22.45 -9.55
C THR A 12 18.89 23.05 -8.87
N GLU A 13 18.70 23.68 -7.71
CA GLU A 13 19.81 24.05 -6.84
C GLU A 13 20.19 22.85 -5.96
N LYS A 14 21.30 22.22 -6.34
CA LYS A 14 22.04 21.25 -5.52
C LYS A 14 22.78 22.02 -4.43
N THR A 15 22.32 21.95 -3.20
CA THR A 15 23.10 22.39 -2.03
C THR A 15 24.06 21.27 -1.64
N ALA A 16 25.32 21.40 -2.06
CA ALA A 16 26.44 20.61 -1.57
C ALA A 16 26.94 21.25 -0.27
N VAL A 17 26.91 20.50 0.84
CA VAL A 17 27.54 20.91 2.10
C VAL A 17 28.94 20.30 2.14
N SER A 18 29.92 21.19 2.11
CA SER A 18 31.36 20.94 2.18
C SER A 18 31.76 20.27 3.49
N VAL A 19 32.65 19.28 3.36
CA VAL A 19 33.43 18.68 4.44
C VAL A 19 34.70 19.51 4.59
N GLU A 20 34.85 20.21 5.71
CA GLU A 20 36.13 20.78 6.14
C GLU A 20 36.70 19.94 7.29
N THR A 21 37.91 19.45 7.06
CA THR A 21 38.77 18.71 7.98
C THR A 21 39.96 19.61 8.31
N ALA A 22 40.27 19.80 9.59
CA ALA A 22 41.60 19.95 10.24
C ALA A 22 41.51 20.84 11.51
N PRO A 23 42.51 20.87 12.43
CA PRO A 23 43.60 19.94 12.74
C PRO A 23 43.64 19.51 14.24
N ALA A 24 44.59 18.63 14.54
CA ALA A 24 44.89 18.10 15.86
C ALA A 24 45.68 19.08 16.77
N ALA A 25 45.54 18.82 18.08
CA ALA A 25 46.43 19.11 19.22
C ALA A 25 46.33 20.46 19.98
N SER A 26 45.86 20.39 21.23
CA SER A 26 46.56 20.93 22.42
C SER A 26 45.94 20.37 23.71
N GLU A 27 46.78 19.91 24.63
CA GLU A 27 46.42 19.27 25.89
C GLU A 27 45.98 20.23 27.01
N ALA A 28 45.44 19.61 28.07
CA ALA A 28 45.46 19.99 29.49
C ALA A 28 44.31 20.87 30.04
N GLY A 29 43.54 20.26 30.95
CA GLY A 29 42.54 20.92 31.78
C GLY A 29 41.64 19.89 32.48
N GLY A 30 42.17 19.21 33.49
CA GLY A 30 41.44 18.20 34.25
C GLY A 30 40.43 18.83 35.23
N ASP A 31 39.18 18.37 35.16
CA ASP A 31 38.17 18.61 36.19
C ASP A 31 37.78 17.27 36.83
N VAL A 32 38.18 17.09 38.08
CA VAL A 32 38.11 15.84 38.85
C VAL A 32 36.69 15.65 39.38
N ALA A 33 35.81 15.13 38.53
CA ALA A 33 34.50 14.64 38.96
C ALA A 33 34.66 13.28 39.67
N HIS A 34 34.47 13.28 41.00
CA HIS A 34 34.48 12.13 41.89
C HIS A 34 33.64 10.96 41.32
N LYS A 35 34.32 9.97 40.72
CA LYS A 35 33.70 8.68 40.38
C LYS A 35 33.53 7.91 41.68
N LYS A 36 32.28 7.81 42.14
CA LYS A 36 31.89 6.92 43.23
C LYS A 36 32.23 5.50 42.77
N ASN A 37 33.28 4.91 43.32
CA ASN A 37 33.71 3.55 43.05
C ASN A 37 32.65 2.58 43.56
N THR A 38 31.62 2.30 42.77
CA THR A 38 30.75 1.15 42.99
C THR A 38 31.50 -0.06 42.46
N ILE A 39 32.13 -0.80 43.37
CA ILE A 39 32.76 -2.10 43.06
C ILE A 39 31.68 -2.96 42.38
N PRO A 40 31.87 -3.40 41.13
CA PRO A 40 30.91 -4.30 40.51
C PRO A 40 30.94 -5.61 41.30
N VAL A 41 29.80 -6.02 41.85
CA VAL A 41 29.65 -7.32 42.53
C VAL A 41 30.10 -8.41 41.54
N ALA A 42 31.19 -9.09 41.87
CA ALA A 42 31.78 -10.10 41.01
C ALA A 42 30.81 -11.26 40.83
N LYS A 43 30.22 -11.38 39.63
CA LYS A 43 29.43 -12.55 39.26
C LYS A 43 30.40 -13.68 38.92
N GLY A 44 30.12 -14.88 39.41
CA GLY A 44 30.93 -16.06 39.11
C GLY A 44 30.97 -16.34 37.60
N VAL A 45 32.13 -16.72 37.09
CA VAL A 45 32.31 -17.17 35.71
C VAL A 45 31.60 -18.52 35.55
N PRO A 46 30.74 -18.72 34.53
CA PRO A 46 30.12 -20.01 34.30
C PRO A 46 31.19 -21.09 34.03
N LYS A 47 30.94 -22.32 34.47
CA LYS A 47 31.91 -23.44 34.37
C LYS A 47 32.42 -23.69 32.94
N SER A 48 31.62 -23.37 31.92
CA SER A 48 31.95 -23.52 30.50
C SER A 48 32.76 -22.35 29.90
N GLY A 49 33.04 -21.29 30.67
CA GLY A 49 33.69 -20.07 30.19
C GLY A 49 32.88 -19.25 29.19
N ARG A 50 31.75 -19.78 28.69
CA ARG A 50 30.92 -19.14 27.67
C ARG A 50 29.61 -18.63 28.27
N VAL A 51 29.47 -17.31 28.29
CA VAL A 51 28.25 -16.63 28.71
C VAL A 51 27.27 -16.59 27.54
N TRP A 52 26.24 -17.44 27.55
CA TRP A 52 25.28 -17.52 26.44
C TRP A 52 24.20 -16.42 26.47
N LYS A 53 24.01 -15.74 27.61
CA LYS A 53 23.09 -14.60 27.76
C LYS A 53 23.87 -13.34 28.12
N SER A 54 23.73 -12.26 27.35
CA SER A 54 24.27 -10.96 27.76
C SER A 54 23.58 -10.50 29.04
N THR A 55 24.35 -10.16 30.08
CA THR A 55 23.79 -9.55 31.28
C THR A 55 23.41 -8.13 30.94
N ASN A 56 22.11 -7.82 30.94
CA ASN A 56 21.67 -6.43 30.81
C ASN A 56 22.07 -5.65 32.08
N ASN A 57 23.11 -4.82 31.96
CA ASN A 57 23.67 -4.03 33.06
C ASN A 57 23.01 -2.65 33.20
N LYS A 58 22.02 -2.33 32.35
CA LYS A 58 21.29 -1.06 32.43
C LYS A 58 20.12 -1.20 33.39
N ARG A 59 19.98 -0.26 34.32
CA ARG A 59 18.79 -0.15 35.18
C ARG A 59 17.58 0.16 34.31
N SER A 60 16.42 -0.42 34.62
CA SER A 60 15.14 -0.13 33.93
C SER A 60 14.81 1.37 33.92
N SER A 61 15.23 2.11 34.94
CA SER A 61 15.11 3.58 35.03
C SER A 61 16.07 4.37 34.14
N SER A 62 17.15 3.75 33.64
CA SER A 62 18.06 4.35 32.64
C SER A 62 17.47 4.32 31.24
N LEU A 63 16.45 3.49 31.00
CA LEU A 63 15.53 3.72 29.90
C LEU A 63 14.70 4.93 30.35
N LEU A 64 15.18 6.14 30.07
CA LEU A 64 14.45 7.36 30.38
C LEU A 64 13.08 7.30 29.69
N VAL A 65 12.06 6.85 30.43
CA VAL A 65 10.65 7.12 30.14
C VAL A 65 10.38 8.57 30.55
N GLY A 66 11.21 9.51 30.06
CA GLY A 66 11.25 10.89 30.52
C GLY A 66 10.62 11.81 29.48
N LYS A 67 9.45 12.37 29.78
CA LYS A 67 8.76 13.50 29.10
C LYS A 67 8.41 13.38 27.60
N ALA A 68 9.20 12.66 26.80
CA ALA A 68 9.02 12.48 25.35
C ALA A 68 7.77 11.65 24.97
N TYR A 69 7.11 11.04 25.95
CA TYR A 69 5.86 10.31 25.74
C TYR A 69 4.63 11.22 25.65
N ASN A 70 4.66 12.39 26.28
CA ASN A 70 3.50 13.29 26.36
C ASN A 70 3.62 14.38 25.30
N LYS A 71 3.14 14.10 24.08
CA LYS A 71 2.95 15.14 23.05
C LYS A 71 2.05 16.25 23.61
N THR A 72 2.39 17.51 23.32
CA THR A 72 1.53 18.65 23.63
C THR A 72 0.16 18.50 22.97
N TRP A 73 -0.85 19.17 23.49
CA TRP A 73 -2.21 19.11 22.93
C TRP A 73 -2.23 19.53 21.46
N GLU A 74 -1.48 20.56 21.11
CA GLU A 74 -1.35 21.06 19.75
C GLU A 74 -0.75 20.00 18.81
N ALA A 75 0.33 19.33 19.21
CA ALA A 75 0.93 18.24 18.42
C ALA A 75 -0.06 17.08 18.22
N LYS A 76 -0.87 16.75 19.23
CA LYS A 76 -1.96 15.76 19.10
C LYS A 76 -3.05 16.23 18.15
N SER A 77 -3.38 17.52 18.14
CA SER A 77 -4.39 18.07 17.22
C SER A 77 -3.93 17.99 15.77
N GLN A 78 -2.70 18.43 15.50
CA GLN A 78 -2.10 18.35 14.17
C GLN A 78 -2.02 16.90 13.67
N GLU A 79 -1.69 15.94 14.53
CA GLU A 79 -1.69 14.51 14.18
C GLU A 79 -3.09 13.99 13.84
N ARG A 80 -4.12 14.39 14.60
CA ARG A 80 -5.51 14.02 14.31
C ARG A 80 -5.96 14.59 12.96
N GLU A 81 -5.61 15.83 12.65
CA GLU A 81 -5.90 16.47 11.37
C GLU A 81 -5.22 15.75 10.21
N LYS A 82 -3.91 15.46 10.34
CA LYS A 82 -3.15 14.68 9.35
C LYS A 82 -3.80 13.31 9.12
N LEU A 83 -4.15 12.60 10.19
CA LEU A 83 -4.83 11.30 10.11
C LEU A 83 -6.20 11.41 9.45
N LYS A 84 -6.98 12.46 9.73
CA LYS A 84 -8.28 12.71 9.10
C LYS A 84 -8.13 12.89 7.59
N VAL A 85 -7.15 13.68 7.15
CA VAL A 85 -6.87 13.91 5.72
C VAL A 85 -6.43 12.61 5.04
N LEU A 86 -5.53 11.83 5.66
CA LEU A 86 -5.08 10.55 5.11
C LEU A 86 -6.24 9.56 4.97
N LYS A 87 -7.08 9.42 6.00
CA LYS A 87 -8.26 8.54 5.96
C LYS A 87 -9.27 8.98 4.91
N ALA A 88 -9.47 10.28 4.72
CA ALA A 88 -10.35 10.80 3.67
C ALA A 88 -9.83 10.42 2.28
N LYS A 89 -8.52 10.57 2.03
CA LYS A 89 -7.88 10.14 0.78
C LYS A 89 -7.98 8.63 0.57
N GLU A 90 -7.74 7.85 1.61
CA GLU A 90 -7.85 6.39 1.55
C GLU A 90 -9.28 5.94 1.20
N ARG A 91 -10.30 6.57 1.81
CA ARG A 91 -11.72 6.30 1.50
C ARG A 91 -12.05 6.63 0.06
N ALA A 92 -11.66 7.81 -0.44
CA ALA A 92 -11.88 8.20 -1.83
C ALA A 92 -11.29 7.17 -2.81
N LEU A 93 -10.04 6.72 -2.59
CA LEU A 93 -9.43 5.69 -3.44
C LEU A 93 -10.19 4.36 -3.38
N LYS A 94 -10.65 3.94 -2.19
CA LYS A 94 -11.44 2.72 -2.05
C LYS A 94 -12.78 2.84 -2.78
N GLU A 95 -13.47 3.96 -2.62
CA GLU A 95 -14.75 4.24 -3.29
C GLU A 95 -14.58 4.22 -4.81
N ASP A 96 -13.54 4.87 -5.36
CA ASP A 96 -13.24 4.83 -6.80
C ASP A 96 -13.03 3.40 -7.32
N THR A 97 -12.25 2.60 -6.58
CA THR A 97 -12.01 1.20 -6.97
C THR A 97 -13.27 0.33 -6.86
N GLN A 98 -14.13 0.58 -5.88
CA GLN A 98 -15.40 -0.11 -5.71
C GLN A 98 -16.37 0.25 -6.83
N GLN A 99 -16.51 1.54 -7.15
CA GLN A 99 -17.37 2.02 -8.24
C GLN A 99 -16.95 1.41 -9.59
N LYS A 100 -15.64 1.36 -9.90
CA LYS A 100 -15.14 0.69 -11.11
C LYS A 100 -15.54 -0.79 -11.17
N LYS A 101 -15.32 -1.52 -10.06
CA LYS A 101 -15.70 -2.94 -9.99
C LYS A 101 -17.21 -3.16 -10.11
N GLU A 102 -18.02 -2.26 -9.56
CA GLU A 102 -19.48 -2.33 -9.68
C GLU A 102 -19.94 -2.05 -11.12
N GLN A 103 -19.32 -1.09 -11.80
CA GLN A 103 -19.59 -0.81 -13.22
C GLN A 103 -19.24 -2.02 -14.07
N GLU A 104 -18.04 -2.60 -13.91
CA GLU A 104 -17.64 -3.82 -14.61
C GLU A 104 -18.59 -5.00 -14.36
N LYS A 105 -19.05 -5.18 -13.11
CA LYS A 105 -20.05 -6.20 -12.76
C LYS A 105 -21.39 -5.95 -13.45
N LYS A 106 -21.86 -4.71 -13.49
CA LYS A 106 -23.10 -4.31 -14.18
C LYS A 106 -23.00 -4.60 -15.67
N GLU A 107 -21.92 -4.18 -16.31
CA GLU A 107 -21.65 -4.46 -17.73
C GLU A 107 -21.58 -5.96 -18.03
N ALA A 108 -20.91 -6.73 -17.17
CA ALA A 108 -20.82 -8.18 -17.31
C ALA A 108 -22.20 -8.85 -17.18
N ALA A 109 -23.01 -8.39 -16.22
CA ALA A 109 -24.39 -8.87 -16.04
C ALA A 109 -25.27 -8.53 -17.25
N GLU A 110 -25.16 -7.32 -17.81
CA GLU A 110 -25.86 -6.92 -19.03
C GLU A 110 -25.42 -7.76 -20.24
N ARG A 111 -24.11 -7.96 -20.41
CA ARG A 111 -23.57 -8.81 -21.48
C ARG A 111 -24.07 -10.25 -21.35
N ARG A 112 -24.15 -10.78 -20.13
CA ARG A 112 -24.71 -12.10 -19.86
C ARG A 112 -26.20 -12.15 -20.21
N LYS A 113 -27.00 -11.17 -19.80
CA LYS A 113 -28.42 -11.06 -20.17
C LYS A 113 -28.61 -11.01 -21.69
N ARG A 114 -27.84 -10.17 -22.39
CA ARG A 114 -27.86 -10.11 -23.87
C ARG A 114 -27.51 -11.44 -24.51
N LYS A 115 -26.51 -12.17 -23.98
CA LYS A 115 -26.18 -13.53 -24.45
C LYS A 115 -27.35 -14.49 -24.22
N GLU A 116 -27.95 -14.49 -23.03
CA GLU A 116 -29.10 -15.34 -22.71
C GLU A 116 -30.32 -15.02 -23.60
N GLU A 117 -30.59 -13.76 -23.88
CA GLU A 117 -31.62 -13.33 -24.82
C GLU A 117 -31.31 -13.75 -26.26
N ASN A 118 -30.06 -13.59 -26.71
CA ASN A 118 -29.62 -14.03 -28.03
C ASN A 118 -29.71 -15.55 -28.16
N LEU A 119 -29.34 -16.29 -27.11
CA LEU A 119 -29.50 -17.74 -27.04
C LEU A 119 -30.99 -18.08 -27.15
N LYS A 120 -31.87 -17.51 -26.33
CA LYS A 120 -33.32 -17.72 -26.42
C LYS A 120 -33.85 -17.43 -27.82
N LYS A 121 -33.51 -16.29 -28.43
CA LYS A 121 -33.89 -15.92 -29.80
C LYS A 121 -33.35 -16.91 -30.84
N SER A 122 -32.11 -17.37 -30.70
CA SER A 122 -31.51 -18.38 -31.59
C SER A 122 -32.10 -19.78 -31.39
N THR A 123 -32.60 -20.08 -30.19
CA THR A 123 -33.31 -21.31 -29.86
C THR A 123 -34.76 -21.29 -30.36
N VAL A 124 -35.33 -20.10 -30.69
CA VAL A 124 -36.64 -20.02 -31.36
C VAL A 124 -36.50 -20.59 -32.78
N VAL A 125 -36.75 -21.89 -32.86
CA VAL A 125 -36.75 -22.68 -34.08
C VAL A 125 -38.18 -22.81 -34.59
N GLN A 126 -38.36 -22.74 -35.92
CA GLN A 126 -39.63 -23.09 -36.54
C GLN A 126 -39.86 -24.60 -36.40
N LYS A 127 -40.81 -24.99 -35.53
CA LYS A 127 -41.32 -26.35 -35.49
C LYS A 127 -42.12 -26.60 -36.78
N ILE A 128 -41.62 -27.50 -37.63
CA ILE A 128 -42.32 -27.90 -38.86
C ILE A 128 -43.08 -29.19 -38.58
N THR A 129 -44.41 -29.11 -38.61
CA THR A 129 -45.31 -30.24 -38.42
C THR A 129 -45.64 -30.98 -39.72
N ASP A 130 -45.54 -30.30 -40.87
CA ASP A 130 -45.85 -30.88 -42.19
C ASP A 130 -44.60 -31.39 -42.92
N THR A 131 -44.59 -32.68 -43.25
CA THR A 131 -43.48 -33.37 -43.94
C THR A 131 -43.30 -32.92 -45.39
N ARG A 132 -44.33 -32.36 -46.04
CA ARG A 132 -44.22 -31.81 -47.40
C ARG A 132 -43.35 -30.56 -47.45
N LYS A 133 -43.33 -29.76 -46.38
CA LYS A 133 -42.44 -28.59 -46.25
C LYS A 133 -40.98 -28.99 -46.18
N LEU A 134 -40.64 -30.04 -45.42
CA LEU A 134 -39.27 -30.54 -45.35
C LEU A 134 -38.73 -30.92 -46.73
N LYS A 135 -39.52 -31.59 -47.57
CA LYS A 135 -39.08 -31.99 -48.92
C LYS A 135 -38.87 -30.83 -49.89
N LYS A 136 -39.53 -29.69 -49.67
CA LYS A 136 -39.42 -28.49 -50.52
C LYS A 136 -38.32 -27.53 -50.08
N MET A 137 -37.79 -27.68 -48.87
CA MET A 137 -36.78 -26.79 -48.32
C MET A 137 -35.37 -27.08 -48.86
N LYS A 138 -34.57 -26.02 -48.98
CA LYS A 138 -33.16 -26.13 -49.38
C LYS A 138 -32.32 -26.66 -48.23
N ARG A 139 -31.22 -27.37 -48.54
CA ARG A 139 -30.32 -28.01 -47.56
C ARG A 139 -29.85 -27.07 -46.43
N SER A 140 -29.65 -25.79 -46.74
CA SER A 140 -29.22 -24.76 -45.77
C SER A 140 -30.30 -24.41 -44.73
N GLN A 141 -31.59 -24.54 -45.08
CA GLN A 141 -32.70 -24.19 -44.19
C GLN A 141 -32.96 -25.28 -43.14
N PHE A 142 -32.57 -26.53 -43.40
CA PHE A 142 -32.64 -27.61 -42.39
C PHE A 142 -31.77 -27.34 -41.16
N LYS A 143 -30.75 -26.48 -41.26
CA LYS A 143 -29.88 -26.12 -40.13
C LYS A 143 -30.60 -25.33 -39.03
N LEU A 144 -31.70 -24.69 -39.38
CA LEU A 144 -32.52 -23.92 -38.45
C LEU A 144 -33.64 -24.75 -37.81
N LEU A 145 -33.74 -26.05 -38.10
CA LEU A 145 -34.81 -26.93 -37.62
C LEU A 145 -34.33 -27.83 -36.49
N GLU A 146 -35.20 -28.06 -35.50
CA GLU A 146 -34.97 -28.96 -34.37
C GLU A 146 -35.41 -30.36 -34.78
N LYS A 147 -34.54 -31.36 -34.64
CA LYS A 147 -34.94 -32.76 -34.77
C LYS A 147 -35.63 -33.17 -33.47
N ARG A 148 -36.89 -33.63 -33.58
CA ARG A 148 -37.61 -34.36 -32.54
C ARG A 148 -38.19 -35.63 -33.14
#